data_AF-A0A3D1EV92-F1
#
_entry.id   AF-A0A3D1EV92-F1
#
_cell.length_a   1.000
_cell.length_b   1.000
_cell.length_c   1.000
_cell.angle_alpha   90.00
_cell.angle_beta   90.00
_cell.angle_gamma   90.00
#
_symmetry.space_group_name_H-M   'P 1'
#
loop_
_entity.id
_entity.type
_entity.pdbx_description
1 polymer ?
#
loop_
_entity_poly.entity_id
_entity_poly.type
_entity_poly.pdbx_seq_one_letter_code
_entity_poly.pdbx_strand_id
1 'polypeptide(L)'
;MGLMLDIAYLTGLTVSSPVWGYKLLTTGKWRTDWSGRFGKGDALSKPAGSKTIVFHAVSVGETSLIRRLVTELESRDENLNIVIANTTNTGINQSQKLYGDKHPIVRYPLDLTGAVNHFLDRIQPDVVATVELEVWPHLTEACHKRDIPICVINGRISDRSFPRYAKFAPLLRPTFSKLSAAAMQTQTYADRITVMGTPADRVHVLDSMKWDAADLSDTVAGSDDLATSMGIDRNRPIVVLGSTGDDEEKLLTDQLQRTLGQDVQIIIVPRKPERFNAVASQYPGIIRR
;
A
#
# COMPACT_ATOMS: atom_id res chain seq x y z
N MET A 1 30.01 -4.75 1.15
CA MET A 1 28.66 -4.86 1.76
C MET A 1 27.68 -5.62 0.88
N GLY A 2 27.47 -5.21 -0.39
CA GLY A 2 26.46 -5.81 -1.28
C GLY A 2 26.53 -7.32 -1.45
N LEU A 3 27.73 -7.89 -1.69
CA LEU A 3 27.91 -9.34 -1.85
C LEU A 3 27.56 -10.14 -0.59
N MET A 4 27.92 -9.65 0.60
CA MET A 4 27.59 -10.32 1.87
C MET A 4 26.08 -10.28 2.16
N LEU A 5 25.42 -9.15 1.84
CA LEU A 5 23.98 -9.03 1.94
C LEU A 5 23.27 -9.92 0.92
N ASP A 6 23.76 -10.00 -0.33
CA ASP A 6 23.25 -10.93 -1.34
C ASP A 6 23.36 -12.38 -0.86
N ILE A 7 24.52 -12.77 -0.31
CA ILE A 7 24.73 -14.11 0.26
C ILE A 7 23.74 -14.35 1.40
N ALA A 8 23.60 -13.43 2.36
CA ALA A 8 22.65 -13.57 3.45
C ALA A 8 21.19 -13.69 2.95
N TYR A 9 20.82 -12.91 1.95
CA TYR A 9 19.49 -12.93 1.33
C TYR A 9 19.22 -14.25 0.61
N LEU A 10 20.19 -14.72 -0.19
CA LEU A 10 20.11 -15.99 -0.91
C LEU A 10 20.12 -17.18 0.05
N THR A 11 20.90 -17.15 1.12
CA THR A 11 20.87 -18.17 2.17
C THR A 11 19.48 -18.19 2.84
N GLY A 12 18.95 -17.03 3.23
CA GLY A 12 17.60 -16.94 3.80
C GLY A 12 16.51 -17.45 2.86
N LEU A 13 16.59 -17.10 1.56
CA LEU A 13 15.68 -17.58 0.53
C LEU A 13 15.80 -19.09 0.33
N THR A 14 17.01 -19.63 0.32
CA THR A 14 17.29 -21.07 0.15
C THR A 14 16.75 -21.87 1.34
N VAL A 15 17.04 -21.43 2.57
CA VAL A 15 16.56 -22.09 3.80
C VAL A 15 15.04 -22.03 3.88
N SER A 16 14.42 -20.91 3.48
CA SER A 16 12.95 -20.78 3.49
C SER A 16 12.26 -21.33 2.24
N SER A 17 13.01 -21.74 1.22
CA SER A 17 12.49 -22.18 -0.08
C SER A 17 11.51 -23.36 -0.01
N PRO A 18 11.61 -24.34 0.90
CA PRO A 18 10.62 -25.41 0.99
C PRO A 18 9.24 -24.89 1.45
N VAL A 19 9.23 -23.95 2.39
CA VAL A 19 8.00 -23.32 2.92
C VAL A 19 7.37 -22.41 1.86
N TRP A 20 8.20 -21.61 1.18
CA TRP A 20 7.73 -20.74 0.10
C TRP A 20 7.29 -21.54 -1.13
N GLY A 21 8.00 -22.60 -1.49
CA GLY A 21 7.63 -23.51 -2.58
C GLY A 21 6.28 -24.17 -2.32
N TYR A 22 6.06 -24.70 -1.12
CA TYR A 22 4.77 -25.23 -0.71
C TYR A 22 3.65 -24.18 -0.77
N LYS A 23 3.89 -22.97 -0.23
CA LYS A 23 2.91 -21.86 -0.29
C LYS A 23 2.66 -21.40 -1.73
N LEU A 24 3.68 -21.31 -2.57
CA LEU A 24 3.57 -20.86 -3.97
C LEU A 24 2.75 -21.86 -4.80
N LEU A 25 2.96 -23.16 -4.58
CA LEU A 25 2.20 -24.23 -5.23
C LEU A 25 0.74 -24.27 -4.77
N THR A 26 0.51 -24.24 -3.45
CA THR A 26 -0.86 -24.33 -2.87
C THR A 26 -1.71 -23.08 -3.11
N THR A 27 -1.10 -21.90 -3.22
CA THR A 27 -1.83 -20.63 -3.47
C THR A 27 -1.86 -20.23 -4.95
N GLY A 28 -1.23 -21.01 -5.84
CA GLY A 28 -1.10 -20.68 -7.27
C GLY A 28 -0.23 -19.44 -7.56
N LYS A 29 0.41 -18.85 -6.53
CA LYS A 29 1.23 -17.64 -6.64
C LYS A 29 2.55 -17.84 -7.40
N TRP A 30 2.91 -19.08 -7.75
CA TRP A 30 4.06 -19.39 -8.61
C TRP A 30 3.95 -18.82 -10.03
N ARG A 31 2.72 -18.56 -10.50
CA ARG A 31 2.42 -17.87 -11.76
C ARG A 31 2.72 -16.38 -11.62
N THR A 32 3.99 -16.03 -11.62
CA THR A 32 4.46 -14.65 -11.54
C THR A 32 5.44 -14.37 -12.67
N ASP A 33 5.61 -13.09 -12.98
CA ASP A 33 6.64 -12.64 -13.93
C ASP A 33 8.02 -12.76 -13.29
N TRP A 34 8.63 -13.93 -13.40
CA TRP A 34 9.96 -14.21 -12.89
C TRP A 34 11.05 -13.38 -13.57
N SER A 35 10.86 -13.04 -14.85
CA SER A 35 11.83 -12.21 -15.57
C SER A 35 11.93 -10.81 -14.95
N GLY A 36 10.78 -10.19 -14.68
CA GLY A 36 10.69 -8.91 -14.00
C GLY A 36 11.20 -8.95 -12.55
N ARG A 37 11.07 -10.10 -11.85
CA ARG A 37 11.68 -10.29 -10.51
C ARG A 37 13.20 -10.22 -10.53
N PHE A 38 13.84 -10.49 -11.66
CA PHE A 38 15.28 -10.29 -11.85
C PHE A 38 15.63 -8.98 -12.56
N GLY A 39 14.68 -8.03 -12.59
CA GLY A 39 14.82 -6.73 -13.25
C GLY A 39 14.84 -6.78 -14.78
N LYS A 40 14.57 -7.94 -15.39
CA LYS A 40 14.60 -8.13 -16.84
C LYS A 40 13.27 -7.74 -17.49
N GLY A 41 13.35 -7.29 -18.73
CA GLY A 41 12.23 -6.92 -19.60
C GLY A 41 12.68 -5.82 -20.57
N ASP A 42 11.78 -5.38 -21.44
CA ASP A 42 12.11 -4.37 -22.46
C ASP A 42 12.39 -3.00 -21.84
N ALA A 43 13.31 -2.25 -22.45
CA ALA A 43 13.53 -0.85 -22.07
C ALA A 43 12.22 -0.07 -22.19
N LEU A 44 11.90 0.72 -21.17
CA LEU A 44 10.70 1.55 -21.22
C LEU A 44 10.95 2.73 -22.15
N SER A 45 10.02 2.98 -23.07
CA SER A 45 10.05 4.19 -23.86
C SER A 45 9.88 5.40 -22.93
N LYS A 46 10.79 6.37 -23.07
CA LYS A 46 10.79 7.62 -22.34
C LYS A 46 10.60 8.76 -23.33
N PRO A 47 9.55 9.59 -23.22
CA PRO A 47 9.41 10.79 -24.05
C PRO A 47 10.67 11.67 -23.95
N ALA A 48 11.13 12.23 -25.06
CA ALA A 48 12.35 13.04 -25.06
C ALA A 48 12.19 14.25 -24.11
N GLY A 49 13.18 14.46 -23.24
CA GLY A 49 13.16 15.55 -22.25
C GLY A 49 12.31 15.29 -20.99
N SER A 50 11.55 14.20 -20.93
CA SER A 50 10.74 13.86 -19.75
C SER A 50 11.57 13.53 -18.52
N LYS A 51 10.95 13.67 -17.34
CA LYS A 51 11.51 13.21 -16.06
C LYS A 51 10.75 11.97 -15.59
N THR A 52 11.49 10.90 -15.31
CA THR A 52 10.89 9.62 -14.92
C THR A 52 10.75 9.51 -13.40
N ILE A 53 9.52 9.38 -12.91
CA ILE A 53 9.23 9.11 -11.49
C ILE A 53 8.75 7.67 -11.37
N VAL A 54 9.46 6.87 -10.57
CA VAL A 54 9.06 5.50 -10.25
C VAL A 54 8.38 5.47 -8.89
N PHE A 55 7.11 5.07 -8.86
CA PHE A 55 6.42 4.74 -7.61
C PHE A 55 6.53 3.25 -7.33
N HIS A 56 7.09 2.88 -6.18
CA HIS A 56 7.11 1.50 -5.69
C HIS A 56 5.99 1.28 -4.67
N ALA A 57 4.92 0.63 -5.11
CA ALA A 57 3.77 0.25 -4.29
C ALA A 57 3.62 -1.28 -4.26
N VAL A 58 3.74 -1.91 -3.11
CA VAL A 58 3.73 -3.38 -2.96
C VAL A 58 2.31 -3.95 -3.00
N SER A 59 1.36 -3.23 -2.42
CA SER A 59 -0.01 -3.71 -2.20
C SER A 59 -1.08 -2.97 -3.00
N VAL A 60 -2.29 -3.55 -3.05
CA VAL A 60 -3.49 -2.93 -3.63
C VAL A 60 -3.80 -1.60 -2.94
N GLY A 61 -3.67 -1.55 -1.61
CA GLY A 61 -3.93 -0.34 -0.83
C GLY A 61 -2.94 0.78 -1.16
N GLU A 62 -1.65 0.48 -1.23
CA GLU A 62 -0.61 1.45 -1.60
C GLU A 62 -0.77 1.93 -3.05
N THR A 63 -1.17 1.03 -3.95
CA THR A 63 -1.41 1.37 -5.36
C THR A 63 -2.56 2.36 -5.50
N SER A 64 -3.66 2.16 -4.76
CA SER A 64 -4.79 3.09 -4.75
C SER A 64 -4.44 4.41 -4.05
N LEU A 65 -3.57 4.37 -3.03
CA LEU A 65 -3.18 5.53 -2.25
C LEU A 65 -2.48 6.61 -3.10
N ILE A 66 -1.59 6.19 -4.01
CA ILE A 66 -0.82 7.14 -4.83
C ILE A 66 -1.64 7.76 -5.97
N ARG A 67 -2.91 7.38 -6.18
CA ARG A 67 -3.70 7.81 -7.33
C ARG A 67 -3.85 9.32 -7.43
N ARG A 68 -4.22 9.96 -6.32
CA ARG A 68 -4.37 11.43 -6.29
C ARG A 68 -3.03 12.13 -6.49
N LEU A 69 -1.96 11.62 -5.89
CA LEU A 69 -0.62 12.15 -6.10
C LEU A 69 -0.18 12.07 -7.57
N VAL A 70 -0.46 10.94 -8.25
CA VAL A 70 -0.19 10.80 -9.68
C VAL A 70 -0.95 11.85 -10.48
N THR A 71 -2.27 11.99 -10.27
CA THR A 71 -3.07 13.00 -10.97
C THR A 71 -2.60 14.44 -10.71
N GLU A 72 -2.22 14.77 -9.47
CA GLU A 72 -1.69 16.08 -9.11
C GLU A 72 -0.29 16.35 -9.70
N LEU A 73 0.53 15.33 -9.92
CA LEU A 73 1.80 15.48 -10.59
C LEU A 73 1.61 15.71 -12.10
N GLU A 74 0.73 14.91 -12.72
CA GLU A 74 0.37 15.07 -14.13
C GLU A 74 -0.21 16.46 -14.43
N SER A 75 -1.01 17.02 -13.52
CA SER A 75 -1.60 18.35 -13.69
C SER A 75 -0.58 19.49 -13.58
N ARG A 76 0.56 19.24 -12.92
CA ARG A 76 1.62 20.24 -12.71
C ARG A 76 2.68 20.22 -13.82
N ASP A 77 2.99 19.04 -14.35
CA ASP A 77 3.96 18.89 -15.43
C ASP A 77 3.59 17.68 -16.30
N GLU A 78 3.13 17.98 -17.51
CA GLU A 78 2.77 17.00 -18.53
C GLU A 78 3.99 16.23 -19.08
N ASN A 79 5.22 16.71 -18.82
CA ASN A 79 6.45 16.02 -19.23
C ASN A 79 6.92 14.98 -18.21
N LEU A 80 6.14 14.69 -17.16
CA LEU A 80 6.47 13.62 -16.23
C LEU A 80 6.14 12.24 -16.82
N ASN A 81 7.15 11.38 -16.88
CA ASN A 81 6.99 9.98 -17.19
C ASN A 81 6.79 9.18 -15.91
N ILE A 82 5.56 8.80 -15.60
CA ILE A 82 5.24 8.07 -14.37
C ILE A 82 5.27 6.56 -14.62
N VAL A 83 6.01 5.83 -13.78
CA VAL A 83 6.12 4.37 -13.83
C VAL A 83 5.66 3.77 -12.50
N ILE A 84 4.77 2.79 -12.55
CA ILE A 84 4.23 2.13 -11.36
C ILE A 84 4.87 0.75 -11.21
N ALA A 85 5.67 0.57 -10.16
CA ALA A 85 6.33 -0.69 -9.84
C ALA A 85 5.61 -1.42 -8.70
N ASN A 86 5.20 -2.67 -8.92
CA ASN A 86 4.56 -3.49 -7.89
C ASN A 86 5.24 -4.84 -7.67
N THR A 87 5.27 -5.26 -6.41
CA THR A 87 5.83 -6.56 -6.02
C THR A 87 4.82 -7.70 -6.22
N THR A 88 3.52 -7.51 -5.92
CA THR A 88 2.54 -8.60 -5.91
C THR A 88 1.75 -8.71 -7.22
N ASN A 89 1.23 -9.90 -7.58
CA ASN A 89 0.36 -10.06 -8.76
C ASN A 89 -0.94 -9.27 -8.61
N THR A 90 -1.50 -9.25 -7.40
CA THR A 90 -2.68 -8.44 -7.06
C THR A 90 -2.40 -6.95 -7.20
N GLY A 91 -1.20 -6.49 -6.79
CA GLY A 91 -0.75 -5.12 -6.99
C GLY A 91 -0.66 -4.76 -8.47
N ILE A 92 -0.01 -5.58 -9.30
CA ILE A 92 0.04 -5.37 -10.76
C ILE A 92 -1.35 -5.31 -11.38
N ASN A 93 -2.24 -6.24 -11.04
CA ASN A 93 -3.61 -6.23 -11.58
C ASN A 93 -4.38 -4.96 -11.18
N GLN A 94 -4.18 -4.47 -9.96
CA GLN A 94 -4.79 -3.21 -9.52
C GLN A 94 -4.18 -2.02 -10.27
N SER A 95 -2.85 -1.97 -10.41
CA SER A 95 -2.17 -0.90 -11.13
C SER A 95 -2.55 -0.87 -12.59
N GLN A 96 -2.70 -2.02 -13.24
CA GLN A 96 -3.17 -2.09 -14.62
C GLN A 96 -4.58 -1.48 -14.77
N LYS A 97 -5.48 -1.73 -13.82
CA LYS A 97 -6.83 -1.14 -13.82
C LYS A 97 -6.84 0.36 -13.57
N LEU A 98 -5.93 0.85 -12.72
CA LEU A 98 -5.92 2.26 -12.30
C LEU A 98 -5.09 3.17 -13.23
N TYR A 99 -4.02 2.63 -13.80
CA TYR A 99 -2.97 3.41 -14.46
C TYR A 99 -2.55 2.86 -15.82
N GLY A 100 -2.94 1.61 -16.16
CA GLY A 100 -2.42 0.90 -17.32
C GLY A 100 -2.74 1.53 -18.68
N ASP A 101 -3.72 2.43 -18.73
CA ASP A 101 -4.07 3.19 -19.94
C ASP A 101 -3.06 4.32 -20.24
N LYS A 102 -2.35 4.81 -19.22
CA LYS A 102 -1.46 5.99 -19.34
C LYS A 102 -0.02 5.73 -18.93
N HIS A 103 0.21 4.76 -18.03
CA HIS A 103 1.49 4.60 -17.37
C HIS A 103 1.99 3.16 -17.48
N PRO A 104 3.31 2.96 -17.71
CA PRO A 104 3.91 1.64 -17.65
C PRO A 104 3.78 1.02 -16.27
N ILE A 105 3.31 -0.23 -16.25
CA ILE A 105 3.22 -1.04 -15.03
C ILE A 105 4.31 -2.10 -15.06
N VAL A 106 5.19 -2.09 -14.07
CA VAL A 106 6.35 -2.99 -14.03
C VAL A 106 6.41 -3.82 -12.74
N ARG A 107 6.98 -5.01 -12.85
CA ARG A 107 7.31 -5.83 -11.69
C ARG A 107 8.49 -5.21 -10.93
N TYR A 108 8.33 -5.03 -9.62
CA TYR A 108 9.44 -4.70 -8.73
C TYR A 108 10.42 -5.90 -8.62
N PRO A 109 11.74 -5.67 -8.77
CA PRO A 109 12.73 -6.75 -8.73
C PRO A 109 12.89 -7.29 -7.30
N LEU A 110 13.52 -8.45 -7.16
CA LEU A 110 14.11 -8.85 -5.89
C LEU A 110 15.24 -7.86 -5.54
N ASP A 111 15.42 -7.59 -4.24
CA ASP A 111 16.49 -6.71 -3.75
C ASP A 111 17.85 -7.43 -3.77
N LEU A 112 18.26 -7.86 -4.97
CA LEU A 112 19.56 -8.44 -5.27
C LEU A 112 20.31 -7.44 -6.14
N THR A 113 21.61 -7.29 -5.93
CA THR A 113 22.44 -6.31 -6.66
C THR A 113 22.18 -6.33 -8.17
N GLY A 114 22.24 -7.51 -8.80
CA GLY A 114 22.04 -7.63 -10.25
C GLY A 114 20.62 -7.32 -10.71
N ALA A 115 19.60 -7.73 -9.94
CA ALA A 115 18.20 -7.51 -10.31
C ALA A 115 17.81 -6.04 -10.20
N VAL A 116 18.24 -5.38 -9.12
CA VAL A 116 18.07 -3.94 -8.93
C VAL A 116 18.80 -3.15 -10.01
N ASN A 117 20.02 -3.55 -10.36
CA ASN A 117 20.78 -2.86 -11.39
C ASN A 117 20.10 -2.94 -12.75
N HIS A 118 19.69 -4.13 -13.20
CA HIS A 118 18.93 -4.27 -14.45
C HIS A 118 17.63 -3.47 -14.44
N PHE A 119 16.90 -3.49 -13.31
CA PHE A 119 15.65 -2.74 -13.17
C PHE A 119 15.86 -1.23 -13.37
N LEU A 120 16.85 -0.66 -12.70
CA LEU A 120 17.19 0.76 -12.81
C LEU A 120 17.76 1.11 -14.18
N ASP A 121 18.59 0.24 -14.78
CA ASP A 121 19.15 0.46 -16.12
C ASP A 121 18.06 0.48 -17.20
N ARG A 122 17.03 -0.37 -17.04
CA ARG A 122 15.89 -0.45 -17.96
C ARG A 122 14.95 0.74 -17.88
N ILE A 123 14.77 1.31 -16.68
CA ILE A 123 13.77 2.34 -16.41
C ILE A 123 14.37 3.75 -16.48
N GLN A 124 15.66 3.90 -16.15
CA GLN A 124 16.37 5.19 -16.07
C GLN A 124 15.57 6.23 -15.26
N PRO A 125 15.25 5.96 -13.98
CA PRO A 125 14.46 6.90 -13.17
C PRO A 125 15.26 8.15 -12.83
N ASP A 126 14.58 9.29 -12.86
CA ASP A 126 15.09 10.54 -12.30
C ASP A 126 14.79 10.62 -10.79
N VAL A 127 13.73 9.96 -10.31
CA VAL A 127 13.36 9.85 -8.88
C VAL A 127 12.69 8.49 -8.60
N VAL A 128 12.95 7.92 -7.42
CA VAL A 128 12.24 6.75 -6.89
C VAL A 128 11.47 7.12 -5.62
N ALA A 129 10.17 6.91 -5.60
CA ALA A 129 9.30 7.12 -4.44
C ALA A 129 8.75 5.78 -3.95
N THR A 130 9.15 5.35 -2.75
CA THR A 130 8.64 4.12 -2.11
C THR A 130 7.44 4.47 -1.22
N VAL A 131 6.39 3.67 -1.32
CA VAL A 131 5.16 3.90 -0.53
C VAL A 131 5.26 3.18 0.82
N GLU A 132 4.89 3.88 1.89
CA GLU A 132 4.99 3.42 3.29
C GLU A 132 6.43 3.15 3.77
N LEU A 133 6.86 1.89 3.93
CA LEU A 133 8.19 1.56 4.48
C LEU A 133 8.87 0.47 3.65
N GLU A 134 8.85 0.66 2.34
CA GLU A 134 9.47 -0.23 1.36
C GLU A 134 10.91 0.22 1.04
N VAL A 135 11.69 0.46 2.09
CA VAL A 135 13.11 0.88 1.99
C VAL A 135 13.99 -0.36 1.94
N TRP A 136 14.57 -0.62 0.76
CA TRP A 136 15.35 -1.81 0.48
C TRP A 136 16.86 -1.49 0.37
N PRO A 137 17.76 -2.22 1.05
CA PRO A 137 19.19 -1.91 1.08
C PRO A 137 19.84 -1.79 -0.31
N HIS A 138 19.61 -2.75 -1.21
CA HIS A 138 20.29 -2.73 -2.51
C HIS A 138 19.68 -1.71 -3.45
N LEU A 139 18.36 -1.54 -3.47
CA LEU A 139 17.70 -0.45 -4.19
C LEU A 139 18.25 0.92 -3.74
N THR A 140 18.28 1.16 -2.44
CA THR A 140 18.71 2.44 -1.87
C THR A 140 20.18 2.72 -2.19
N GLU A 141 21.04 1.71 -2.06
CA GLU A 141 22.46 1.80 -2.41
C GLU A 141 22.66 2.06 -3.91
N ALA A 142 21.91 1.37 -4.77
CA ALA A 142 22.03 1.51 -6.22
C ALA A 142 21.49 2.87 -6.71
N CYS A 143 20.42 3.38 -6.10
CA CYS A 143 19.92 4.74 -6.38
C CYS A 143 20.96 5.78 -5.95
N HIS A 144 21.50 5.65 -4.73
CA HIS A 144 22.51 6.57 -4.21
C HIS A 144 23.79 6.61 -5.09
N LYS A 145 24.27 5.45 -5.56
CA LYS A 145 25.44 5.38 -6.46
C LYS A 145 25.23 5.98 -7.84
N ARG A 146 23.98 6.12 -8.27
CA ARG A 146 23.59 6.69 -9.56
C ARG A 146 23.08 8.12 -9.42
N ASP A 147 23.21 8.72 -8.23
CA ASP A 147 22.66 10.05 -7.91
C ASP A 147 21.14 10.17 -8.16
N ILE A 148 20.42 9.05 -8.03
CA ILE A 148 18.95 9.01 -8.16
C ILE A 148 18.37 9.25 -6.77
N PRO A 149 17.62 10.35 -6.54
CA PRO A 149 16.93 10.58 -5.28
C PRO A 149 15.93 9.46 -4.99
N ILE A 150 16.03 8.89 -3.80
CA ILE A 150 15.09 7.89 -3.29
C ILE A 150 14.38 8.45 -2.06
N CYS A 151 13.06 8.45 -2.11
CA CYS A 151 12.21 9.06 -1.11
C CYS A 151 11.19 8.05 -0.57
N VAL A 152 10.80 8.24 0.69
CA VAL A 152 9.66 7.53 1.30
C VAL A 152 8.45 8.46 1.28
N ILE A 153 7.30 7.97 0.80
CA ILE A 153 6.03 8.69 0.84
C ILE A 153 4.99 7.96 1.69
N ASN A 154 4.16 8.72 2.41
CA ASN A 154 3.16 8.21 3.34
C ASN A 154 3.74 7.21 4.37
N GLY A 155 4.95 7.49 4.86
CA GLY A 155 5.73 6.60 5.70
C GLY A 155 5.08 6.32 7.05
N ARG A 156 5.09 5.04 7.44
CA ARG A 156 4.58 4.58 8.74
C ARG A 156 5.45 3.49 9.33
N ILE A 157 5.65 3.54 10.64
CA ILE A 157 6.40 2.52 11.38
C ILE A 157 5.60 2.20 12.64
N SER A 158 4.88 1.08 12.63
CA SER A 158 3.97 0.72 13.73
C SER A 158 4.70 0.38 15.04
N ASP A 159 3.98 0.47 16.15
CA ASP A 159 4.49 0.14 17.49
C ASP A 159 5.01 -1.30 17.58
N ARG A 160 4.37 -2.21 16.83
CA ARG A 160 4.75 -3.62 16.78
C ARG A 160 6.09 -3.84 16.06
N SER A 161 6.37 -3.05 15.02
CA SER A 161 7.56 -3.23 14.19
C SER A 161 8.76 -2.44 14.72
N PHE A 162 8.53 -1.27 15.32
CA PHE A 162 9.58 -0.34 15.73
C PHE A 162 10.63 -0.94 16.67
N PRO A 163 10.31 -1.70 17.73
CA PRO A 163 11.33 -2.25 18.64
C PRO A 163 12.36 -3.13 17.91
N ARG A 164 11.93 -3.87 16.89
CA ARG A 164 12.84 -4.68 16.06
C ARG A 164 13.74 -3.80 15.21
N TYR A 165 13.16 -2.80 14.53
CA TYR A 165 13.91 -1.85 13.74
C TYR A 165 14.93 -1.07 14.58
N ALA A 166 14.53 -0.57 15.75
CA ALA A 166 15.40 0.13 16.69
C ALA A 166 16.57 -0.76 17.16
N LYS A 167 16.30 -2.03 17.49
CA LYS A 167 17.35 -2.99 17.87
C LYS A 167 18.41 -3.17 16.78
N PHE A 168 18.01 -3.16 15.50
CA PHE A 168 18.91 -3.29 14.35
C PHE A 168 19.28 -1.95 13.71
N ALA A 169 19.02 -0.82 14.37
CA ALA A 169 19.27 0.51 13.80
C ALA A 169 20.72 0.70 13.30
N PRO A 170 21.79 0.23 13.98
CA PRO A 170 23.15 0.35 13.45
C PRO A 170 23.35 -0.34 12.10
N LEU A 171 22.66 -1.46 11.85
CA LEU A 171 22.71 -2.19 10.58
C LEU A 171 21.89 -1.51 9.48
N LEU A 172 20.81 -0.83 9.86
CA LEU A 172 19.90 -0.14 8.94
C LEU A 172 20.37 1.27 8.58
N ARG A 173 21.11 1.92 9.47
CA ARG A 173 21.58 3.30 9.33
C ARG A 173 22.27 3.59 8.00
N PRO A 174 23.17 2.73 7.46
CA PRO A 174 23.78 2.97 6.15
C PRO A 174 22.79 3.00 4.98
N THR A 175 21.62 2.39 5.13
CA THR A 175 20.54 2.42 4.13
C THR A 175 19.69 3.66 4.34
N PHE A 176 19.14 3.85 5.53
CA PHE A 176 18.21 4.96 5.81
C PHE A 176 18.87 6.34 5.72
N SER A 177 20.18 6.45 5.99
CA SER A 177 20.90 7.72 5.86
C SER A 177 21.02 8.23 4.41
N LYS A 178 20.74 7.38 3.42
CA LYS A 178 20.80 7.71 1.99
C LYS A 178 19.48 8.19 1.41
N LEU A 179 18.39 8.10 2.18
CA LEU A 179 17.11 8.67 1.75
C LEU A 179 17.26 10.17 1.51
N SER A 180 16.70 10.63 0.39
CA SER A 180 16.70 12.04 0.01
C SER A 180 15.58 12.80 0.71
N ALA A 181 14.45 12.15 0.96
CA ALA A 181 13.36 12.66 1.77
C ALA A 181 12.53 11.51 2.37
N ALA A 182 11.90 11.75 3.52
CA ALA A 182 10.94 10.85 4.13
C ALA A 182 9.70 11.63 4.59
N ALA A 183 8.61 11.52 3.84
CA ALA A 183 7.31 12.06 4.21
C ALA A 183 6.55 11.05 5.07
N MET A 184 6.44 11.35 6.37
CA MET A 184 5.89 10.49 7.41
C MET A 184 4.49 10.95 7.81
N GLN A 185 3.63 10.00 8.21
CA GLN A 185 2.23 10.31 8.54
C GLN A 185 2.08 11.05 9.87
N THR A 186 2.98 10.86 10.84
CA THR A 186 2.87 11.46 12.17
C THR A 186 4.26 11.78 12.72
N GLN A 187 4.31 12.67 13.72
CA GLN A 187 5.57 12.96 14.44
C GLN A 187 6.18 11.68 15.04
N THR A 188 5.37 10.80 15.61
CA THR A 188 5.85 9.51 16.14
C THR A 188 6.57 8.68 15.08
N TYR A 189 6.07 8.66 13.83
CA TYR A 189 6.76 7.93 12.76
C TYR A 189 8.01 8.66 12.27
N ALA A 190 8.01 10.01 12.26
CA ALA A 190 9.19 10.82 11.98
C ALA A 190 10.34 10.55 12.96
N ASP A 191 10.05 10.48 14.26
CA ASP A 191 11.04 10.17 15.28
C ASP A 191 11.62 8.76 15.07
N ARG A 192 10.76 7.79 14.73
CA ARG A 192 11.16 6.40 14.50
C ARG A 192 12.06 6.23 13.28
N ILE A 193 11.79 6.91 12.17
CA ILE A 193 12.63 6.82 10.97
C ILE A 193 13.98 7.53 11.16
N THR A 194 14.00 8.57 12.01
CA THR A 194 15.24 9.23 12.45
C THR A 194 16.10 8.28 13.29
N VAL A 195 15.52 7.52 14.21
CA VAL A 195 16.23 6.48 14.98
C VAL A 195 16.86 5.42 14.06
N MET A 196 16.20 5.07 12.96
CA MET A 196 16.75 4.13 11.97
C MET A 196 17.91 4.71 11.14
N GLY A 197 18.14 6.02 11.18
CA GLY A 197 19.31 6.67 10.57
C GLY A 197 19.01 7.74 9.53
N THR A 198 17.74 8.04 9.25
CA THR A 198 17.40 9.12 8.31
C THR A 198 17.73 10.48 8.94
N PRO A 199 18.44 11.38 8.23
CA PRO A 199 18.74 12.72 8.74
C PRO A 199 17.46 13.51 9.02
N ALA A 200 17.38 14.16 10.19
CA ALA A 200 16.16 14.84 10.63
C ALA A 200 15.73 15.98 9.70
N ASP A 201 16.68 16.63 9.02
CA ASP A 201 16.45 17.68 8.01
C ASP A 201 15.79 17.14 6.71
N ARG A 202 15.75 15.82 6.53
CA ARG A 202 15.10 15.15 5.40
C ARG A 202 13.78 14.47 5.78
N VAL A 203 13.36 14.58 7.04
CA VAL A 203 12.12 13.98 7.54
C VAL A 203 11.04 15.05 7.64
N HIS A 204 9.89 14.79 7.02
CA HIS A 204 8.76 15.70 6.98
C HIS A 204 7.51 15.00 7.51
N VAL A 205 6.68 15.69 8.29
CA VAL A 205 5.37 15.19 8.72
C VAL A 205 4.31 15.81 7.82
N LEU A 206 3.65 14.98 6.98
CA LEU A 206 2.69 15.43 5.96
C LEU A 206 1.30 14.77 6.10
N ASP A 207 1.00 14.22 7.27
CA ASP A 207 -0.21 13.43 7.53
C ASP A 207 -0.36 12.21 6.59
N SER A 208 -1.50 11.52 6.72
CA SER A 208 -1.80 10.32 5.96
C SER A 208 -2.49 10.65 4.64
N MET A 209 -1.91 10.22 3.52
CA MET A 209 -2.52 10.32 2.18
C MET A 209 -3.89 9.63 2.06
N LYS A 210 -4.28 8.79 3.03
CA LYS A 210 -5.63 8.21 3.08
C LYS A 210 -6.72 9.26 3.23
N TRP A 211 -6.40 10.41 3.81
CA TRP A 211 -7.32 11.53 3.95
C TRP A 211 -7.53 12.25 2.62
N ASP A 212 -6.51 12.25 1.76
CA ASP A 212 -6.62 12.87 0.44
C ASP A 212 -7.75 12.25 -0.36
N ALA A 213 -8.01 10.94 -0.19
CA ALA A 213 -9.08 10.23 -0.88
C ALA A 213 -10.49 10.52 -0.34
N ALA A 214 -10.62 11.13 0.84
CA ALA A 214 -11.92 11.40 1.45
C ALA A 214 -12.63 12.49 0.65
N ASP A 215 -13.72 12.11 -0.01
CA ASP A 215 -14.65 13.06 -0.60
C ASP A 215 -15.75 13.31 0.42
N LEU A 216 -15.71 14.48 1.05
CA LEU A 216 -16.74 14.90 2.00
C LEU A 216 -17.91 15.46 1.19
N SER A 217 -18.83 14.58 0.84
CA SER A 217 -20.10 14.97 0.25
C SER A 217 -21.24 14.66 1.21
N ASP A 218 -22.10 15.65 1.42
CA ASP A 218 -23.36 15.48 2.15
C ASP A 218 -24.35 14.58 1.39
N THR A 219 -24.15 14.42 0.07
CA THR A 219 -25.02 13.62 -0.80
C THR A 219 -24.23 12.82 -1.83
N VAL A 220 -24.37 11.50 -1.79
CA VAL A 220 -23.81 10.62 -2.82
C VAL A 220 -24.89 10.33 -3.86
N ALA A 221 -24.53 10.45 -5.15
CA ALA A 221 -25.42 10.09 -6.25
C ALA A 221 -25.90 8.64 -6.10
N GLY A 222 -27.20 8.41 -6.29
CA GLY A 222 -27.82 7.09 -6.07
C GLY A 222 -28.10 6.74 -4.61
N SER A 223 -27.87 7.64 -3.65
CA SER A 223 -28.19 7.36 -2.24
C SER A 223 -29.69 7.15 -1.99
N ASP A 224 -30.57 7.83 -2.74
CA ASP A 224 -32.02 7.64 -2.66
C ASP A 224 -32.48 6.30 -3.25
N ASP A 225 -31.88 5.90 -4.37
CA ASP A 225 -32.13 4.58 -4.98
C ASP A 225 -31.64 3.46 -4.06
N LEU A 226 -30.46 3.65 -3.44
CA LEU A 226 -29.93 2.72 -2.46
C LEU A 226 -30.83 2.64 -1.22
N ALA A 227 -31.26 3.78 -0.67
CA ALA A 227 -32.18 3.80 0.46
C ALA A 227 -33.49 3.07 0.13
N THR A 228 -34.06 3.34 -1.04
CA THR A 228 -35.28 2.67 -1.53
C THR A 228 -35.07 1.16 -1.68
N SER A 229 -34.00 0.72 -2.33
CA SER A 229 -33.72 -0.71 -2.55
C SER A 229 -33.45 -1.46 -1.24
N MET A 230 -32.86 -0.79 -0.26
CA MET A 230 -32.59 -1.33 1.06
C MET A 230 -33.77 -1.21 2.03
N GLY A 231 -34.85 -0.50 1.67
CA GLY A 231 -36.00 -0.24 2.55
C GLY A 231 -35.67 0.69 3.72
N ILE A 232 -34.70 1.59 3.53
CA ILE A 232 -34.25 2.56 4.52
C ILE A 232 -35.19 3.78 4.52
N ASP A 233 -35.78 4.08 5.67
CA ASP A 233 -36.56 5.30 5.89
C ASP A 233 -35.63 6.46 6.22
N ARG A 234 -35.40 7.37 5.28
CA ARG A 234 -34.48 8.49 5.46
C ARG A 234 -34.94 9.52 6.52
N ASN A 235 -36.19 9.46 6.97
CA ASN A 235 -36.71 10.35 8.02
C ASN A 235 -36.41 9.85 9.44
N ARG A 236 -35.91 8.61 9.58
CA ARG A 236 -35.53 8.02 10.86
C ARG A 236 -34.02 7.91 10.98
N PRO A 237 -33.43 8.17 12.15
CA PRO A 237 -32.01 7.99 12.35
C PRO A 237 -31.56 6.56 12.02
N ILE A 238 -30.36 6.44 11.47
CA ILE A 238 -29.76 5.16 11.08
C ILE A 238 -28.44 5.01 11.81
N VAL A 239 -28.22 3.84 12.39
CA VAL A 239 -26.93 3.41 12.94
C VAL A 239 -26.35 2.32 12.06
N VAL A 240 -25.14 2.55 11.53
CA VAL A 240 -24.43 1.59 10.69
C VAL A 240 -23.33 0.91 11.48
N LEU A 241 -23.48 -0.39 11.70
CA LEU A 241 -22.47 -1.26 12.28
C LEU A 241 -21.56 -1.77 11.16
N GLY A 242 -20.56 -0.96 10.82
CA GLY A 242 -19.65 -1.23 9.70
C GLY A 242 -18.47 -2.12 10.07
N SER A 243 -18.21 -3.15 9.26
CA SER A 243 -17.06 -4.06 9.38
C SER A 243 -16.99 -4.83 10.70
N THR A 244 -18.15 -5.30 11.19
CA THR A 244 -18.25 -6.03 12.46
C THR A 244 -17.49 -7.36 12.44
N GLY A 245 -16.80 -7.63 13.54
CA GLY A 245 -16.14 -8.89 13.88
C GLY A 245 -17.10 -9.89 14.52
N ASP A 246 -16.58 -11.08 14.89
CA ASP A 246 -17.41 -12.09 15.56
C ASP A 246 -17.80 -11.57 16.95
N ASP A 247 -19.03 -11.87 17.39
CA ASP A 247 -19.64 -11.43 18.66
C ASP A 247 -19.90 -9.92 18.82
N GLU A 248 -19.29 -9.05 17.99
CA GLU A 248 -19.52 -7.60 18.03
C GLU A 248 -20.96 -7.24 17.66
N GLU A 249 -21.58 -7.95 16.69
CA GLU A 249 -22.94 -7.62 16.26
C GLU A 249 -23.92 -7.71 17.42
N LYS A 250 -23.87 -8.81 18.18
CA LYS A 250 -24.80 -9.06 19.29
C LYS A 250 -24.65 -8.02 20.38
N LEU A 251 -23.40 -7.72 20.75
CA LEU A 251 -23.10 -6.73 21.78
C LEU A 251 -23.65 -5.34 21.39
N LEU A 252 -23.43 -4.94 20.15
CA LEU A 252 -23.87 -3.64 19.63
C LEU A 252 -25.40 -3.58 19.48
N THR A 253 -26.03 -4.61 18.92
CA THR A 253 -27.49 -4.64 18.74
C THR A 253 -28.23 -4.67 20.07
N ASP A 254 -27.77 -5.48 21.04
CA ASP A 254 -28.40 -5.55 22.37
C ASP A 254 -28.34 -4.18 23.07
N GLN A 255 -27.21 -3.47 22.95
CA GLN A 255 -27.06 -2.16 23.55
C GLN A 255 -27.92 -1.10 22.83
N LEU A 256 -27.95 -1.11 21.51
CA LEU A 256 -28.77 -0.19 20.72
C LEU A 256 -30.26 -0.39 21.00
N GLN A 257 -30.73 -1.64 21.05
CA GLN A 257 -32.12 -1.94 21.40
C GLN A 257 -32.49 -1.48 22.81
N ARG A 258 -31.60 -1.63 23.79
CA ARG A 258 -31.86 -1.13 25.16
C ARG A 258 -31.87 0.38 25.26
N THR A 259 -31.04 1.07 24.48
CA THR A 259 -30.82 2.52 24.63
C THR A 259 -31.75 3.34 23.75
N LEU A 260 -32.00 2.87 22.51
CA LEU A 260 -32.70 3.61 21.47
C LEU A 260 -33.97 2.89 20.98
N GLY A 261 -34.22 1.66 21.43
CA GLY A 261 -35.44 0.92 21.10
C GLY A 261 -35.69 0.83 19.58
N GLN A 262 -36.91 1.19 19.18
CA GLN A 262 -37.32 1.28 17.78
C GLN A 262 -37.17 2.68 17.18
N ASP A 263 -36.51 3.62 17.86
CA ASP A 263 -36.37 4.99 17.35
C ASP A 263 -35.31 5.09 16.24
N VAL A 264 -34.49 4.04 16.06
CA VAL A 264 -33.44 3.97 15.05
C VAL A 264 -33.57 2.76 14.13
N GLN A 265 -33.04 2.90 12.93
CA GLN A 265 -32.79 1.80 12.01
C GLN A 265 -31.36 1.30 12.19
N ILE A 266 -31.15 0.00 12.12
CA ILE A 266 -29.82 -0.61 12.30
C ILE A 266 -29.44 -1.31 11.00
N ILE A 267 -28.27 -0.94 10.45
CA ILE A 267 -27.65 -1.64 9.32
C ILE A 267 -26.42 -2.37 9.85
N ILE A 268 -26.31 -3.66 9.55
CA ILE A 268 -25.17 -4.49 9.97
C ILE A 268 -24.38 -4.88 8.73
N VAL A 269 -23.09 -4.56 8.70
CA VAL A 269 -22.19 -4.89 7.59
C VAL A 269 -21.03 -5.73 8.13
N PRO A 270 -21.15 -7.07 8.18
CA PRO A 270 -20.08 -7.93 8.67
C PRO A 270 -18.79 -7.75 7.87
N ARG A 271 -17.64 -7.90 8.53
CA ARG A 271 -16.33 -7.74 7.87
C ARG A 271 -16.08 -8.76 6.76
N LYS A 272 -16.70 -9.93 6.86
CA LYS A 272 -16.49 -11.08 5.98
C LYS A 272 -17.79 -11.43 5.25
N PRO A 273 -17.84 -11.41 3.90
CA PRO A 273 -19.05 -11.73 3.13
C PRO A 273 -19.65 -13.09 3.47
N GLU A 274 -18.82 -14.07 3.84
CA GLU A 274 -19.25 -15.42 4.18
C GLU A 274 -20.16 -15.44 5.42
N ARG A 275 -20.09 -14.40 6.27
CA ARG A 275 -20.89 -14.27 7.48
C ARG A 275 -22.28 -13.66 7.27
N PHE A 276 -22.58 -13.12 6.09
CA PHE A 276 -23.81 -12.33 5.90
C PHE A 276 -25.08 -13.14 6.19
N ASN A 277 -25.12 -14.39 5.75
CA ASN A 277 -26.24 -15.30 6.04
C ASN A 277 -26.34 -15.67 7.52
N ALA A 278 -25.20 -15.98 8.14
CA ALA A 278 -25.16 -16.36 9.55
C ALA A 278 -25.67 -15.21 10.43
N VAL A 279 -25.19 -13.98 10.17
CA VAL A 279 -25.63 -12.79 10.90
C VAL A 279 -27.11 -12.51 10.64
N ALA A 280 -27.58 -12.54 9.38
CA ALA A 280 -29.00 -12.30 9.08
C ALA A 280 -29.93 -13.30 9.80
N SER A 281 -29.51 -14.56 9.95
CA SER A 281 -30.30 -15.59 10.64
C SER A 281 -30.40 -15.40 12.16
N GLN A 282 -29.50 -14.62 12.77
CA GLN A 282 -29.46 -14.39 14.22
C GLN A 282 -30.47 -13.34 14.68
N TYR A 283 -30.99 -12.51 13.78
CA TYR A 283 -31.83 -11.37 14.12
C TYR A 283 -33.18 -11.44 13.39
N PRO A 284 -34.25 -11.87 14.09
CA PRO A 284 -35.60 -11.87 13.54
C PRO A 284 -36.00 -10.47 13.07
N GLY A 285 -36.51 -10.36 11.83
CA GLY A 285 -36.93 -9.09 11.24
C GLY A 285 -35.84 -8.33 10.48
N ILE A 286 -34.59 -8.82 10.45
CA ILE A 286 -33.56 -8.29 9.55
C ILE A 286 -33.76 -8.84 8.14
N ILE A 287 -33.82 -7.94 7.17
CA ILE A 287 -33.90 -8.27 5.74
C ILE A 287 -32.48 -8.21 5.16
N ARG A 288 -31.96 -9.35 4.69
CA ARG A 288 -30.72 -9.37 3.91
C ARG A 288 -30.99 -8.77 2.52
N ARG A 289 -30.17 -7.79 2.15
CA ARG A 289 -30.12 -7.18 0.82
C ARG A 289 -28.77 -7.46 0.18
#